data_AF-A0A8I1PV05-F1
#
_entry.id   AF-A0A8I1PV05-F1
#
_cell.length_a   1.000
_cell.length_b   1.000
_cell.length_c   1.000
_cell.angle_alpha   90.00
_cell.angle_beta   90.00
_cell.angle_gamma   90.00
#
_symmetry.space_group_name_H-M   'P 1'
#
loop_
_entity.id
_entity.type
_entity.pdbx_description
1 polymer ?
#
loop_
_entity_poly.entity_id
_entity_poly.type
_entity_poly.pdbx_seq_one_letter_code
_entity_poly.pdbx_strand_id
1 'polypeptide(L)' 'MDATSGACTPTPPKIKLNSLEDVRREMATVYREARGGRMDASEAGRFAYILSGIGKLIEATDIERRIVQMERKLLK' A
#
# COMPACT_ATOMS: atom_id res chain seq x y z
N MET A 1 5.24 -4.04 47.60
CA MET A 1 4.22 -3.07 47.16
C MET A 1 4.59 -2.64 45.75
N ASP A 2 4.08 -3.45 44.82
CA ASP A 2 3.89 -3.36 43.37
C ASP A 2 4.92 -2.72 42.43
N ALA A 3 5.64 -3.63 41.75
CA ALA A 3 6.23 -3.44 40.43
C ALA A 3 5.27 -3.99 39.37
N THR A 4 4.57 -3.14 38.61
CA THR A 4 3.80 -3.44 37.37
C THR A 4 3.36 -2.06 36.83
N SER A 5 3.62 -1.59 35.61
CA SER A 5 3.63 -2.24 34.31
C SER A 5 4.41 -1.36 33.32
N GLY A 6 5.47 -1.89 32.71
CA GLY A 6 6.09 -1.30 31.53
C GLY A 6 5.28 -1.70 30.30
N ALA A 7 4.23 -0.95 29.97
CA ALA A 7 3.46 -1.22 28.75
C ALA A 7 4.27 -0.78 27.52
N CYS A 8 4.99 -1.71 26.88
CA CYS A 8 5.53 -1.50 25.55
C CYS A 8 4.36 -1.38 24.56
N THR A 9 4.05 -0.17 24.10
CA THR A 9 3.13 0.01 22.97
C THR A 9 3.74 -0.64 21.74
N PRO A 10 3.07 -1.63 21.11
CA PRO A 10 3.62 -2.28 19.93
C PRO A 10 3.76 -1.25 18.81
N THR A 11 4.93 -1.22 18.17
CA THR A 11 5.16 -0.36 17.01
C THR A 11 4.11 -0.67 15.93
N PRO A 12 3.44 0.34 15.36
CA PRO A 12 2.49 0.10 14.28
C PRO A 12 3.16 -0.70 13.16
N PRO A 13 2.52 -1.76 12.64
CA PRO A 13 3.09 -2.53 11.55
C PRO A 13 3.33 -1.62 10.36
N LYS A 14 4.52 -1.71 9.75
CA LYS A 14 4.88 -0.93 8.56
C LYS A 14 3.93 -1.29 7.42
N ILE A 15 3.28 -0.28 6.84
CA ILE A 15 2.46 -0.45 5.63
C ILE A 15 3.41 -0.77 4.48
N LYS A 16 3.27 -1.95 3.89
CA LYS A 16 4.01 -2.35 2.69
C LYS A 16 3.25 -1.88 1.46
N LEU A 17 3.94 -1.30 0.49
CA LEU A 17 3.37 -0.81 -0.77
C LEU A 17 4.27 -1.15 -1.96
N ASN A 18 4.93 -2.31 -1.91
CA ASN A 18 5.95 -2.71 -2.89
C ASN A 18 5.36 -3.44 -4.11
N SER A 19 4.12 -3.90 -4.01
CA SER A 19 3.41 -4.64 -5.04
C SER A 19 1.97 -4.15 -5.19
N LEU A 20 1.36 -4.42 -6.34
CA LEU A 20 -0.07 -4.12 -6.55
C LEU A 20 -0.96 -4.84 -5.54
N GLU A 21 -0.58 -6.03 -5.11
CA GLU A 21 -1.33 -6.79 -4.10
C GLU A 21 -1.30 -6.09 -2.73
N ASP A 22 -0.15 -5.52 -2.36
CA ASP A 22 -0.04 -4.74 -1.13
C ASP A 22 -0.88 -3.46 -1.20
N VAL A 23 -0.80 -2.72 -2.32
CA VAL A 23 -1.61 -1.53 -2.58
C VAL A 23 -3.10 -1.86 -2.55
N ARG A 24 -3.50 -2.98 -3.15
CA ARG A 24 -4.89 -3.46 -3.16
C ARG A 24 -5.40 -3.75 -1.74
N ARG A 25 -4.58 -4.38 -0.89
CA ARG A 25 -4.93 -4.65 0.51
C ARG A 25 -5.13 -3.36 1.28
N GLU A 26 -4.24 -2.39 1.11
CA GLU A 26 -4.34 -1.10 1.78
C GLU A 26 -5.56 -0.31 1.30
N MET A 27 -5.83 -0.30 -0.01
CA MET A 27 -7.04 0.32 -0.58
C MET A 27 -8.33 -0.29 0.01
N ALA A 28 -8.37 -1.61 0.19
CA ALA A 28 -9.49 -2.29 0.82
C ALA A 28 -9.62 -1.93 2.32
N THR A 29 -8.51 -1.69 3.02
CA THR A 29 -8.52 -1.19 4.40
C THR A 29 -9.10 0.21 4.46
N VAL A 30 -8.61 1.16 3.65
CA VAL A 30 -9.15 2.52 3.56
C VAL A 30 -10.65 2.50 3.31
N TYR A 31 -11.13 1.69 2.36
CA TYR A 31 -12.56 1.54 2.09
C TYR A 31 -13.35 1.04 3.29
N ARG A 32 -12.87 0.00 3.99
CA ARG A 32 -13.56 -0.57 5.16
C ARG A 32 -13.59 0.41 6.34
N GLU A 33 -12.50 1.12 6.59
CA GLU A 33 -12.43 2.13 7.66
C GLU A 33 -13.39 3.29 7.39
N ALA A 34 -13.40 3.81 6.17
CA ALA A 34 -14.31 4.87 5.75
C ALA A 34 -15.78 4.42 5.83
N ARG A 35 -16.11 3.25 5.26
CA ARG A 35 -17.47 2.70 5.30
C ARG A 35 -17.94 2.38 6.72
N GLY A 36 -17.01 2.00 7.60
CA GLY A 36 -17.28 1.74 9.01
C GLY A 36 -17.39 3.01 9.86
N GLY A 37 -17.22 4.21 9.29
CA GLY A 37 -17.23 5.48 10.02
C GLY A 37 -16.02 5.68 10.94
N ARG A 38 -14.95 4.89 10.76
CA ARG A 38 -13.70 4.97 11.53
C ARG A 38 -12.67 5.91 10.91
N MET A 39 -12.91 6.34 9.68
CA MET A 39 -12.08 7.30 8.93
C MET A 39 -12.98 8.32 8.23
N ASP A 40 -12.55 9.58 8.21
CA ASP A 40 -13.25 10.65 7.51
C ASP A 40 -13.25 10.41 5.99
N ALA A 41 -14.33 10.78 5.30
CA ALA A 41 -14.47 10.54 3.86
C ALA A 41 -13.45 11.33 3.02
N SER A 42 -13.10 12.55 3.44
CA SER A 42 -12.10 13.38 2.76
C SER A 42 -10.70 12.79 2.94
N GLU A 43 -10.39 12.34 4.16
CA GLU A 43 -9.14 11.63 4.44
C GLU A 43 -9.03 10.32 3.63
N ALA A 44 -10.09 9.51 3.63
CA ALA A 44 -10.15 8.27 2.86
C ALA A 44 -9.96 8.52 1.35
N GLY A 45 -10.57 9.57 0.82
CA GLY A 45 -10.40 9.99 -0.57
C GLY A 45 -8.95 10.35 -0.90
N ARG A 46 -8.26 11.07 0.01
CA ARG A 46 -6.84 11.41 -0.15
C ARG A 46 -5.96 10.17 -0.16
N PHE A 47 -6.18 9.23 0.76
CA PHE A 47 -5.42 7.98 0.78
C PHE A 47 -5.67 7.13 -0.46
N ALA A 48 -6.92 6.99 -0.89
CA ALA A 48 -7.26 6.26 -2.11
C ALA A 48 -6.57 6.87 -3.35
N TYR A 49 -6.50 8.21 -3.44
CA TYR A 49 -5.80 8.90 -4.51
C TYR A 49 -4.29 8.59 -4.51
N ILE A 50 -3.62 8.69 -3.35
CA ILE A 50 -2.19 8.39 -3.22
C ILE A 50 -1.91 6.92 -3.58
N LEU A 51 -2.70 5.98 -3.03
CA LEU A 51 -2.56 4.56 -3.32
C LEU A 51 -2.76 4.25 -4.81
N SER A 52 -3.70 4.94 -5.47
CA SER A 52 -3.90 4.80 -6.91
C SER A 52 -2.69 5.29 -7.72
N GLY A 53 -2.05 6.38 -7.28
CA GLY A 53 -0.80 6.87 -7.87
C GLY A 53 0.34 5.86 -7.75
N ILE A 54 0.49 5.26 -6.57
CA ILE A 54 1.51 4.22 -6.32
C ILE A 54 1.24 2.99 -7.18
N GLY A 55 -0.01 2.52 -7.28
CA GLY A 55 -0.38 1.40 -8.13
C GLY A 55 0.01 1.62 -9.60
N LYS A 56 -0.28 2.82 -10.14
CA LYS A 56 0.11 3.18 -11.52
C LYS A 56 1.63 3.16 -11.73
N LEU A 57 2.41 3.63 -10.76
CA LEU A 57 3.87 3.61 -10.86
C LEU A 57 4.41 2.18 -10.85
N ILE A 58 3.89 1.30 -9.99
CA ILE A 58 4.25 -0.12 -9.96
C ILE A 58 3.93 -0.78 -11.30
N GLU A 59 2.72 -0.58 -11.83
CA GLU A 59 2.32 -1.09 -13.15
C GLU A 59 3.26 -0.61 -14.25
N ALA A 60 3.58 0.68 -14.28
CA ALA A 60 4.48 1.25 -15.28
C ALA A 60 5.88 0.61 -15.23
N THR A 61 6.45 0.48 -14.02
CA THR A 61 7.77 -0.15 -13.84
C THR A 61 7.76 -1.63 -14.22
N ASP A 62 6.69 -2.36 -13.91
CA ASP A 62 6.57 -3.77 -14.28
C ASP A 62 6.40 -3.97 -15.80
N ILE A 63 5.64 -3.09 -16.46
CA ILE A 63 5.50 -3.08 -17.92
C ILE A 63 6.85 -2.76 -18.57
N GLU A 64 7.54 -1.72 -18.12
CA GLU A 64 8.87 -1.34 -18.62
C GLU A 64 9.86 -2.51 -18.49
N ARG A 65 9.89 -3.16 -17.31
CA ARG A 65 10.73 -4.33 -17.06
C ARG A 65 10.42 -5.46 -18.04
N ARG A 66 9.15 -5.74 -18.32
CA ARG A 66 8.72 -6.79 -19.26
C ARG A 66 9.08 -6.44 -20.70
N ILE A 67 8.95 -5.17 -21.10
CA ILE A 67 9.36 -4.68 -22.42
C ILE A 67 10.86 -4.89 -22.62
N VAL A 68 11.68 -4.41 -21.67
CA VAL A 68 13.14 -4.58 -21.73
C VAL A 68 13.53 -6.06 -21.82
N GLN A 69 12.84 -6.95 -21.10
CA GLN A 69 13.06 -8.39 -21.19
C GLN A 69 12.71 -8.97 -22.57
N MET A 70 11.64 -8.49 -23.21
CA MET A 70 11.24 -8.91 -24.56
C MET A 70 12.21 -8.39 -25.61
N GLU A 71 12.59 -7.11 -25.56
CA GLU A 71 13.57 -6.51 -26.48
C GLU A 71 14.91 -7.25 -26.43
N ARG A 72 15.38 -7.60 -25.23
CA ARG A 72 16.60 -8.42 -25.05
C ARG A 72 16.52 -9.82 -25.64
N LYS A 73 15.32 -10.38 -25.81
CA LYS A 73 15.11 -11.70 -26.43
C LYS A 73 14.98 -11.61 -27.95
N LEU A 74 14.47 -10.49 -28.47
CA LEU A 74 14.25 -10.27 -29.91
C LEU A 74 15.47 -9.68 -30.63
N LEU A 75 16.32 -8.93 -29.92
CA LEU A 75 17.55 -8.31 -30.45
C LEU A 75 18.81 -9.17 -30.25
N LYS A 76 18.64 -10.45 -29.95
CA LYS A 76 19.68 -11.47 -29.96
C LYS A 76 19.46 -12.42 -31.12
#